data_AF-A0A0R5PSQ9-F1
#
_entry.id   AF-A0A0R5PSQ9-F1
#
_cell.length_a   1.000
_cell.length_b   1.000
_cell.length_c   1.000
_cell.angle_alpha   90.00
_cell.angle_beta   90.00
_cell.angle_gamma   90.00
#
_symmetry.space_group_name_H-M   'P 1'
#
loop_
_entity.id
_entity.type
_entity.pdbx_description
1 polymer ?
#
loop_
_entity_poly.entity_id
_entity_poly.type
_entity_poly.pdbx_seq_one_letter_code
_entity_poly.pdbx_strand_id
1 'polypeptide(L)'
;KVTTPPLRDFSLWERTGLKNFLKTTKQSFDLSVNARYKKNKDSHLIPFPLGAVYDVFSSKSYILHQHFENVKGNTWDFLTKSYNTAKVRLDKHNVKTSLDKLPRTLEIPAYYIPGLNIEVDQFTVELPAFGFVTPREMRTPGFTVPGIGFSMPSYTFVLPSLEFPVLHVPESFQSLSFPRIMIPRPPDYIPIPTMGNLTYDFSFKSSVITLNTNVGLYNQSDIVAHFRSSSFSVIDALQY
;
A
#
# COMPACT_ATOMS: atom_id res chain seq x y z
N LYS A 1 0.47 8.36 -0.75
CA LYS A 1 -0.95 8.76 -0.94
C LYS A 1 -1.02 10.25 -0.65
N VAL A 2 -1.19 11.11 -1.66
CA VAL A 2 -1.29 12.57 -1.44
C VAL A 2 -2.70 12.85 -0.95
N THR A 3 -2.84 13.25 0.31
CA THR A 3 -4.12 13.58 0.92
C THR A 3 -4.29 15.10 0.82
N THR A 4 -5.10 15.56 -0.14
CA THR A 4 -5.45 16.99 -0.23
C THR A 4 -6.44 17.32 0.89
N PRO A 5 -6.12 18.28 1.77
CA PRO A 5 -7.02 18.65 2.87
C PRO A 5 -8.30 19.32 2.34
N PRO A 6 -9.44 19.16 3.02
CA PRO A 6 -10.68 19.81 2.62
C PRO A 6 -10.59 21.33 2.83
N LEU A 7 -10.81 22.08 1.75
CA LEU A 7 -10.95 23.54 1.80
C LEU A 7 -12.29 23.91 2.46
N ARG A 8 -12.23 24.54 3.63
CA ARG A 8 -13.38 25.10 4.34
C ARG A 8 -13.30 26.63 4.31
N ASP A 9 -14.45 27.30 4.21
CA ASP A 9 -14.59 28.76 4.29
C ASP A 9 -13.81 29.58 3.25
N PHE A 10 -13.66 29.04 2.03
CA PHE A 10 -12.99 29.75 0.94
C PHE A 10 -13.93 30.76 0.27
N SER A 11 -13.85 32.03 0.68
CA SER A 11 -14.56 33.13 0.01
C SER A 11 -13.92 33.43 -1.34
N LEU A 12 -14.60 33.07 -2.43
CA LEU A 12 -14.17 33.43 -3.79
C LEU A 12 -14.06 34.96 -3.94
N TRP A 13 -14.99 35.72 -3.35
CA TRP A 13 -15.00 37.19 -3.42
C TRP A 13 -13.71 37.83 -2.89
N GLU A 14 -13.26 37.42 -1.70
CA GLU A 14 -12.07 37.99 -1.05
C GLU A 14 -10.77 37.37 -1.60
N ARG A 15 -10.78 36.09 -1.99
CA ARG A 15 -9.55 35.34 -2.30
C ARG A 15 -9.16 35.35 -3.78
N THR A 16 -10.09 35.59 -4.70
CA THR A 16 -9.82 35.50 -6.16
C THR A 16 -9.67 36.86 -6.84
N GLY A 17 -9.71 37.95 -6.07
CA GLY A 17 -9.62 39.32 -6.62
C GLY A 17 -10.92 39.83 -7.25
N LEU A 18 -12.01 39.05 -7.22
CA LEU A 18 -13.33 39.47 -7.70
C LEU A 18 -13.81 40.77 -7.06
N LYS A 19 -13.49 41.01 -5.78
CA LYS A 19 -13.78 42.28 -5.09
C LYS A 19 -13.16 43.51 -5.74
N ASN A 20 -12.02 43.37 -6.40
CA ASN A 20 -11.34 44.47 -7.09
C ASN A 20 -11.91 44.68 -8.51
N PHE A 21 -12.44 43.61 -9.09
CA PHE A 21 -12.97 43.60 -10.45
C PHE A 21 -14.46 43.96 -10.51
N LEU A 22 -15.23 43.62 -9.47
CA LEU A 22 -16.67 43.79 -9.39
C LEU A 22 -17.03 44.81 -8.30
N LYS A 23 -17.93 45.75 -8.61
CA LYS A 23 -18.35 46.81 -7.68
C LYS A 23 -19.27 46.30 -6.56
N THR A 24 -20.00 45.22 -6.79
CA THR A 24 -20.96 44.65 -5.84
C THR A 24 -21.08 43.14 -6.00
N THR A 25 -21.47 42.44 -4.94
CA THR A 25 -21.85 41.03 -4.97
C THR A 25 -23.29 40.82 -5.46
N LYS A 26 -24.09 41.90 -5.55
CA LYS A 26 -25.50 41.88 -6.03
C LYS A 26 -25.60 42.03 -7.54
N GLN A 27 -24.82 41.28 -8.30
CA GLN A 27 -24.88 41.28 -9.76
C GLN A 27 -24.60 39.89 -10.31
N SER A 28 -25.26 39.57 -11.43
CA SER A 28 -25.04 38.31 -12.16
C SER A 28 -23.97 38.51 -13.23
N PHE A 29 -23.11 37.51 -13.39
CA PHE A 29 -22.12 37.45 -14.46
C PHE A 29 -21.98 35.99 -14.90
N ASP A 30 -21.61 35.79 -16.16
CA ASP A 30 -21.29 34.48 -16.70
C ASP A 30 -19.77 34.30 -16.65
N LEU A 31 -19.32 33.22 -16.03
CA LEU A 31 -17.92 32.84 -15.98
C LEU A 31 -17.77 31.42 -16.50
N SER A 32 -16.90 31.25 -17.49
CA SER A 32 -16.53 29.96 -18.04
C SER A 32 -15.01 29.80 -18.02
N VAL A 33 -14.56 28.67 -17.48
CA VAL A 33 -13.15 28.31 -17.38
C VAL A 33 -12.98 26.89 -17.90
N ASN A 34 -12.19 26.73 -18.95
CA ASN A 34 -11.87 25.43 -19.54
C ASN A 34 -10.36 25.23 -19.52
N ALA A 35 -9.89 24.29 -18.71
CA ALA A 35 -8.49 23.90 -18.67
C ALA A 35 -8.37 22.46 -19.19
N ARG A 36 -7.55 22.25 -20.22
CA ARG A 36 -7.34 20.93 -20.83
C ARG A 36 -5.85 20.66 -20.96
N TYR A 37 -5.43 19.52 -20.43
CA TYR A 37 -4.07 19.01 -20.58
C TYR A 37 -4.09 17.71 -21.39
N LYS A 38 -3.47 17.72 -22.57
CA LYS A 38 -3.29 16.54 -23.40
C LYS A 38 -1.88 16.00 -23.20
N LYS A 39 -1.73 14.96 -22.38
CA LYS A 39 -0.45 14.30 -22.12
C LYS A 39 0.17 13.78 -23.42
N ASN A 40 1.47 14.00 -23.62
CA ASN A 40 2.17 13.39 -24.74
C ASN A 40 2.51 11.91 -24.45
N LYS A 41 2.41 11.06 -25.47
CA LYS A 41 2.81 9.64 -25.40
C LYS A 41 4.30 9.46 -25.66
N ASP A 42 4.94 10.43 -26.30
CA ASP A 42 6.37 10.37 -26.59
C ASP A 42 7.18 10.62 -25.32
N SER A 43 8.31 9.93 -25.23
CA SER A 43 9.25 10.04 -24.11
C SER A 43 10.67 10.28 -24.61
N HIS A 44 11.40 11.13 -23.90
CA HIS A 44 12.85 11.22 -24.05
C HIS A 44 13.50 10.07 -23.29
N LEU A 45 14.45 9.40 -23.94
CA LEU A 45 15.21 8.31 -23.33
C LEU A 45 16.49 8.92 -22.75
N ILE A 46 16.63 8.91 -21.44
CA ILE A 46 17.88 9.30 -20.78
C ILE A 46 18.72 8.04 -20.60
N PRO A 47 19.95 7.98 -21.14
CA PRO A 47 20.83 6.84 -20.93
C PRO A 47 21.16 6.74 -19.44
N PHE A 48 20.85 5.60 -18.84
CA PHE A 48 21.16 5.31 -17.44
C PHE A 48 21.50 3.82 -17.34
N PRO A 49 22.68 3.44 -16.82
CA PRO A 49 23.21 2.07 -16.92
C PRO A 49 22.52 1.09 -15.94
N LEU A 50 21.20 0.96 -16.03
CA LEU A 50 20.38 0.07 -15.21
C LEU A 50 20.74 -1.40 -15.43
N GLY A 51 21.14 -1.76 -16.64
CA GLY A 51 21.61 -3.10 -16.99
C GLY A 51 22.89 -3.45 -16.26
N ALA A 52 23.86 -2.53 -16.16
CA ALA A 52 25.08 -2.77 -15.39
C ALA A 52 24.81 -2.92 -13.88
N VAL A 53 23.90 -2.11 -13.35
CA VAL A 53 23.44 -2.24 -11.96
C VAL A 53 22.75 -3.59 -11.75
N TYR A 54 21.85 -3.98 -12.65
CA TYR A 54 21.20 -5.27 -12.65
C TYR A 54 22.19 -6.45 -12.74
N ASP A 55 23.22 -6.34 -13.59
CA ASP A 55 24.25 -7.38 -13.75
C ASP A 55 25.01 -7.62 -12.44
N VAL A 56 25.34 -6.56 -11.69
CA VAL A 56 25.98 -6.67 -10.36
C VAL A 56 25.07 -7.31 -9.32
N PHE A 57 23.76 -7.01 -9.35
CA PHE A 57 22.81 -7.61 -8.41
C PHE A 57 22.49 -9.06 -8.76
N SER A 58 22.30 -9.36 -10.04
CA SER A 58 22.04 -10.72 -10.53
C SER A 58 23.24 -11.64 -10.32
N SER A 59 24.47 -11.14 -10.49
CA SER A 59 25.68 -11.93 -10.19
C SER A 59 25.81 -12.29 -8.71
N LYS A 60 25.20 -11.51 -7.81
CA LYS A 60 25.18 -11.75 -6.36
C LYS A 60 23.97 -12.55 -5.88
N SER A 61 23.13 -13.06 -6.78
CA SER A 61 21.97 -13.89 -6.43
C SER A 61 22.33 -15.14 -5.61
N TYR A 62 23.53 -15.71 -5.79
CA TYR A 62 24.01 -16.84 -4.99
C TYR A 62 24.08 -16.51 -3.48
N ILE A 63 24.30 -15.25 -3.11
CA ILE A 63 24.35 -14.80 -1.71
C ILE A 63 22.97 -14.92 -1.07
N LEU A 64 21.90 -14.58 -1.80
CA LEU A 64 20.52 -14.75 -1.33
C LEU A 64 20.21 -16.23 -1.09
N HIS A 65 20.65 -17.09 -2.02
CA HIS A 65 20.50 -18.54 -1.86
C HIS A 65 21.24 -19.06 -0.62
N GLN A 66 22.51 -18.66 -0.42
CA GLN A 66 23.25 -19.04 0.78
C GLN A 66 22.60 -18.53 2.07
N HIS A 67 22.11 -17.29 2.09
CA HIS A 67 21.42 -16.76 3.27
C HIS A 67 20.12 -17.53 3.55
N PHE A 68 19.36 -17.89 2.52
CA PHE A 68 18.16 -18.70 2.67
C PHE A 68 18.49 -20.08 3.27
N GLU A 69 19.48 -20.79 2.73
CA GLU A 69 19.88 -22.10 3.27
C GLU A 69 20.39 -22.00 4.71
N ASN A 70 21.15 -20.94 5.04
CA ASN A 70 21.62 -20.70 6.41
C ASN A 70 20.45 -20.41 7.38
N VAL A 71 19.50 -19.56 6.99
CA VAL A 71 18.31 -19.25 7.80
C VAL A 71 17.46 -20.51 7.98
N LYS A 72 17.24 -21.29 6.91
CA LYS A 72 16.52 -22.56 6.94
C LYS A 72 17.16 -23.54 7.92
N GLY A 73 18.48 -23.73 7.87
CA GLY A 73 19.20 -24.59 8.80
C GLY A 73 19.06 -24.14 10.26
N ASN A 74 19.21 -22.85 10.53
CA ASN A 74 19.08 -22.29 11.88
C ASN A 74 17.64 -22.40 12.43
N THR A 75 16.63 -22.13 11.60
CA THR A 75 15.23 -22.30 11.97
C THR A 75 14.90 -23.77 12.24
N TRP A 76 15.45 -24.70 11.44
CA TRP A 76 15.28 -26.14 11.68
C TRP A 76 15.86 -26.58 13.03
N ASP A 77 17.09 -26.17 13.35
CA ASP A 77 17.72 -26.49 14.64
C ASP A 77 16.93 -25.89 15.83
N PHE A 78 16.47 -24.65 15.71
CA PHE A 78 15.64 -24.00 16.72
C PHE A 78 14.31 -24.72 16.94
N LEU A 79 13.58 -25.04 15.86
CA LEU A 79 12.30 -25.75 15.93
C LEU A 79 12.48 -27.15 16.51
N THR A 80 13.52 -27.88 16.09
CA THR A 80 13.84 -29.23 16.59
C THR A 80 14.18 -29.21 18.08
N LYS A 81 15.02 -28.26 18.54
CA LYS A 81 15.36 -28.10 19.96
C LYS A 81 14.15 -27.73 20.81
N SER A 82 13.34 -26.79 20.32
CA SER A 82 12.10 -26.38 20.99
C SER A 82 11.14 -27.57 21.13
N TYR A 83 10.95 -28.35 20.06
CA TYR A 83 10.14 -29.56 20.05
C TYR A 83 10.64 -30.61 21.05
N ASN A 84 11.91 -31.00 20.98
CA ASN A 84 12.47 -32.01 21.88
C ASN A 84 12.35 -31.58 23.35
N THR A 85 12.54 -30.29 23.64
CA THR A 85 12.37 -29.72 24.98
C THR A 85 10.91 -29.80 25.45
N ALA A 86 9.96 -29.47 24.57
CA ALA A 86 8.52 -29.53 24.87
C ALA A 86 8.04 -30.98 25.07
N LYS A 87 8.50 -31.91 24.21
CA LYS A 87 8.19 -33.35 24.29
C LYS A 87 8.62 -33.94 25.63
N VAL A 88 9.86 -33.70 26.07
CA VAL A 88 10.36 -34.17 27.39
C VAL A 88 9.52 -33.64 28.55
N ARG A 89 9.05 -32.39 28.48
CA ARG A 89 8.16 -31.81 29.51
C ARG A 89 6.77 -32.45 29.49
N LEU A 90 6.25 -32.79 28.31
CA LEU A 90 4.93 -33.39 28.15
C LEU A 90 4.90 -34.86 28.56
N ASP A 91 5.90 -35.65 28.18
CA ASP A 91 6.03 -37.07 28.57
C ASP A 91 6.03 -37.23 30.09
N LYS A 92 6.57 -36.24 30.82
CA LYS A 92 6.54 -36.18 32.29
C LYS A 92 5.12 -36.10 32.89
N HIS A 93 4.10 -35.76 32.09
CA HIS A 93 2.72 -35.51 32.52
C HIS A 93 1.68 -36.51 31.97
N ASN A 94 2.09 -37.60 31.29
CA ASN A 94 1.22 -38.70 30.84
C ASN A 94 -0.06 -38.26 30.06
N VAL A 95 0.04 -37.22 29.22
CA VAL A 95 -1.10 -36.69 28.45
C VAL A 95 -1.26 -37.47 27.13
N LYS A 96 -2.44 -38.08 26.90
CA LYS A 96 -2.80 -38.73 25.64
C LYS A 96 -3.26 -37.71 24.59
N THR A 97 -2.67 -37.75 23.40
CA THR A 97 -2.81 -36.74 22.33
C THR A 97 -4.03 -37.02 21.44
N SER A 98 -4.85 -36.00 21.15
CA SER A 98 -5.82 -36.03 20.03
C SER A 98 -5.20 -35.33 18.81
N LEU A 99 -4.88 -36.09 17.76
CA LEU A 99 -3.99 -35.66 16.68
C LEU A 99 -4.66 -35.44 15.31
N ASP A 100 -5.99 -35.43 15.23
CA ASP A 100 -6.70 -35.37 13.96
C ASP A 100 -7.73 -34.25 13.94
N LYS A 101 -7.45 -33.18 13.17
CA LYS A 101 -8.46 -32.42 12.39
C LYS A 101 -7.98 -31.17 11.61
N LEU A 102 -6.70 -30.79 11.60
CA LEU A 102 -6.26 -29.59 10.86
C LEU A 102 -5.46 -29.90 9.57
N PRO A 103 -5.65 -29.09 8.50
CA PRO A 103 -4.94 -29.26 7.24
C PRO A 103 -3.43 -29.11 7.44
N ARG A 104 -2.68 -30.08 6.91
CA ARG A 104 -1.23 -30.26 7.14
C ARG A 104 -0.36 -29.53 6.12
N THR A 105 -0.96 -28.96 5.07
CA THR A 105 -0.25 -28.41 3.91
C THR A 105 -0.83 -27.05 3.54
N LEU A 106 0.05 -26.07 3.33
CA LEU A 106 -0.24 -24.76 2.78
C LEU A 106 0.42 -24.68 1.39
N GLU A 107 -0.40 -24.56 0.36
CA GLU A 107 0.08 -24.28 -0.99
C GLU A 107 0.10 -22.77 -1.21
N ILE A 108 1.28 -22.23 -1.53
CA ILE A 108 1.41 -20.83 -1.90
C ILE A 108 1.40 -20.79 -3.44
N PRO A 109 0.34 -20.23 -4.06
CA PRO A 109 0.21 -20.22 -5.51
C PRO A 109 1.29 -19.35 -6.15
N ALA A 110 1.63 -19.68 -7.40
CA ALA A 110 2.50 -18.84 -8.21
C ALA A 110 1.90 -17.43 -8.36
N TYR A 111 2.73 -16.40 -8.27
CA TYR A 111 2.28 -15.01 -8.37
C TYR A 111 3.19 -14.17 -9.25
N TYR A 112 2.56 -13.26 -9.99
CA TYR A 112 3.20 -12.32 -10.90
C TYR A 112 2.96 -10.89 -10.41
N ILE A 113 4.03 -10.10 -10.31
CA ILE A 113 3.93 -8.69 -9.91
C ILE A 113 3.98 -7.80 -11.16
N PRO A 114 2.82 -7.28 -11.64
CA PRO A 114 2.80 -6.39 -12.81
C PRO A 114 3.57 -5.09 -12.52
N GLY A 115 4.40 -4.67 -13.48
CA GLY A 115 5.24 -3.46 -13.39
C GLY A 115 6.71 -3.72 -13.06
N LEU A 116 7.02 -4.83 -12.38
CA LEU A 116 8.39 -5.30 -12.15
C LEU A 116 8.72 -6.60 -12.91
N ASN A 117 7.71 -7.22 -13.54
CA ASN A 117 7.82 -8.47 -14.29
C ASN A 117 8.51 -9.59 -13.50
N ILE A 118 8.25 -9.64 -12.19
CA ILE A 118 8.78 -10.67 -11.30
C ILE A 118 7.80 -11.84 -11.28
N GLU A 119 8.31 -13.03 -11.57
CA GLU A 119 7.59 -14.30 -11.50
C GLU A 119 8.15 -15.14 -10.36
N VAL A 120 7.24 -15.68 -9.54
CA VAL A 120 7.58 -16.56 -8.42
C VAL A 120 6.79 -17.86 -8.57
N ASP A 121 7.53 -18.97 -8.62
CA ASP A 121 6.96 -20.32 -8.77
C ASP A 121 6.12 -20.74 -7.55
N GLN A 122 5.17 -21.65 -7.78
CA GLN A 122 4.36 -22.28 -6.73
C GLN A 122 5.26 -23.10 -5.80
N PHE A 123 4.99 -23.03 -4.49
CA PHE A 123 5.67 -23.88 -3.52
C PHE A 123 4.75 -24.34 -2.40
N THR A 124 5.06 -25.52 -1.88
CA THR A 124 4.27 -26.24 -0.89
C THR A 124 5.01 -26.26 0.44
N VAL A 125 4.33 -25.89 1.52
CA VAL A 125 4.89 -25.91 2.89
C VAL A 125 3.96 -26.70 3.79
N GLU A 126 4.48 -27.64 4.57
CA GLU A 126 3.67 -28.29 5.60
C GLU A 126 3.66 -27.44 6.88
N LEU A 127 2.48 -27.25 7.46
CA LEU A 127 2.32 -26.47 8.69
C LEU A 127 2.40 -27.38 9.94
N PRO A 128 2.94 -26.89 11.07
CA PRO A 128 2.89 -27.61 12.34
C PRO A 128 1.44 -27.83 12.78
N ALA A 129 1.11 -29.04 13.24
CA ALA A 129 -0.23 -29.37 13.72
C ALA A 129 -0.47 -28.80 15.14
N PHE A 130 -1.55 -28.04 15.33
CA PHE A 130 -2.02 -27.59 16.66
C PHE A 130 -3.25 -28.38 17.08
N GLY A 131 -3.28 -28.88 18.32
CA GLY A 131 -4.47 -29.49 18.94
C GLY A 131 -4.79 -28.78 20.26
N PHE A 132 -6.06 -28.49 20.51
CA PHE A 132 -6.55 -28.00 21.80
C PHE A 132 -7.48 -29.05 22.40
N VAL A 133 -7.24 -29.52 23.63
CA VAL A 133 -8.30 -30.26 24.34
C VAL A 133 -8.32 -30.06 25.85
N THR A 134 -9.56 -29.89 26.31
CA THR A 134 -10.15 -29.95 27.66
C THR A 134 -10.09 -28.67 28.49
N PRO A 135 -11.24 -28.13 28.94
CA PRO A 135 -11.25 -27.02 29.88
C PRO A 135 -10.98 -27.48 31.32
N ARG A 136 -10.18 -26.71 32.07
CA ARG A 136 -10.08 -26.86 33.52
C ARG A 136 -11.08 -25.91 34.19
N GLU A 137 -12.01 -26.48 34.95
CA GLU A 137 -12.93 -25.70 35.76
C GLU A 137 -12.21 -25.15 37.00
N MET A 138 -12.16 -23.83 37.13
CA MET A 138 -11.68 -23.18 38.35
C MET A 138 -12.85 -22.48 39.04
N ARG A 139 -13.07 -22.83 40.31
CA ARG A 139 -14.07 -22.18 41.16
C ARG A 139 -13.35 -21.20 42.07
N THR A 140 -13.65 -19.91 41.94
CA THR A 140 -13.24 -18.94 42.94
C THR A 140 -14.15 -19.07 44.16
N PRO A 141 -13.63 -19.27 45.38
CA PRO A 141 -14.46 -19.25 46.58
C PRO A 141 -15.05 -17.85 46.75
N GLY A 142 -16.34 -17.77 47.07
CA GLY A 142 -16.97 -16.48 47.36
C GLY A 142 -16.33 -15.85 48.60
N PHE A 143 -16.01 -14.57 48.54
CA PHE A 143 -15.44 -13.85 49.67
C PHE A 143 -16.20 -12.55 49.93
N THR A 144 -16.28 -12.19 51.21
CA THR A 144 -16.98 -10.99 51.67
C THR A 144 -15.94 -10.02 52.22
N VAL A 145 -15.93 -8.78 51.72
CA VAL A 145 -14.98 -7.75 52.18
C VAL A 145 -15.45 -7.23 53.56
N PRO A 146 -14.67 -7.40 54.65
CA PRO A 146 -15.06 -6.91 55.96
C PRO A 146 -15.15 -5.37 55.95
N GLY A 147 -16.25 -4.83 56.47
CA GLY A 147 -16.48 -3.39 56.65
C GLY A 147 -17.39 -2.71 55.61
N ILE A 148 -17.61 -3.31 54.43
CA ILE A 148 -18.44 -2.70 53.36
C ILE A 148 -19.67 -3.56 53.01
N GLY A 149 -19.77 -4.79 53.53
CA GLY A 149 -20.94 -5.67 53.34
C GLY A 149 -21.09 -6.24 51.92
N PHE A 150 -20.10 -6.01 51.05
CA PHE A 150 -20.11 -6.49 49.67
C PHE A 150 -19.68 -7.96 49.62
N SER A 151 -20.56 -8.84 49.13
CA SER A 151 -20.31 -10.28 48.98
C SER A 151 -20.24 -10.63 47.51
N MET A 152 -19.11 -11.20 47.07
CA MET A 152 -18.96 -11.64 45.68
C MET A 152 -19.27 -13.14 45.58
N PRO A 153 -20.24 -13.56 44.75
CA PRO A 153 -20.60 -14.98 44.64
C PRO A 153 -19.48 -15.79 43.98
N SER A 154 -19.44 -17.09 44.26
CA SER A 154 -18.48 -17.99 43.62
C SER A 154 -18.80 -18.11 42.13
N TYR A 155 -17.87 -17.71 41.25
CA TYR A 155 -18.01 -17.88 39.82
C TYR A 155 -17.20 -19.10 39.37
N THR A 156 -17.80 -19.91 38.49
CA THR A 156 -17.09 -21.02 37.85
C THR A 156 -16.59 -20.51 36.51
N PHE A 157 -15.28 -20.34 36.39
CA PHE A 157 -14.66 -19.96 35.12
C PHE A 157 -14.12 -21.22 34.46
N VAL A 158 -14.57 -21.47 33.24
CA VAL A 158 -14.11 -22.56 32.38
C VAL A 158 -12.92 -22.01 31.59
N LEU A 159 -11.70 -22.13 32.13
CA LEU A 159 -10.50 -21.77 31.36
C LEU A 159 -10.10 -22.95 30.48
N PRO A 160 -9.90 -22.78 29.16
CA PRO A 160 -9.22 -23.80 28.38
C PRO A 160 -7.83 -24.02 28.99
N SER A 161 -7.50 -25.23 29.45
CA SER A 161 -6.12 -25.52 29.86
C SER A 161 -5.25 -25.45 28.62
N LEU A 162 -4.34 -24.49 28.61
CA LEU A 162 -3.37 -24.27 27.55
C LEU A 162 -2.26 -25.34 27.70
N GLU A 163 -2.60 -26.60 27.44
CA GLU A 163 -1.59 -27.64 27.28
C GLU A 163 -1.06 -27.59 25.84
N PHE A 164 0.25 -27.36 25.70
CA PHE A 164 0.88 -27.22 24.41
C PHE A 164 0.80 -28.56 23.65
N PRO A 165 0.20 -28.60 22.45
CA PRO A 165 0.19 -29.81 21.65
C PRO A 165 1.61 -30.22 21.28
N VAL A 166 1.81 -31.52 21.06
CA VAL A 166 3.03 -32.05 20.46
C VAL A 166 3.11 -31.54 19.02
N LEU A 167 3.81 -30.43 18.81
CA LEU A 167 4.05 -29.85 17.49
C LEU A 167 4.94 -30.81 16.69
N HIS A 168 4.36 -31.67 15.85
CA HIS A 168 5.16 -32.45 14.90
C HIS A 168 5.79 -31.47 13.91
N VAL A 169 7.10 -31.26 13.98
CA VAL A 169 7.84 -30.47 12.99
C VAL A 169 7.86 -31.30 11.70
N PRO A 170 7.18 -30.87 10.63
CA PRO A 170 7.15 -31.63 9.40
C PRO A 170 8.54 -31.73 8.77
N GLU A 171 8.96 -32.91 8.33
CA GLU A 171 10.27 -33.12 7.67
C GLU A 171 10.39 -32.35 6.35
N SER A 172 9.27 -31.95 5.75
CA SER A 172 9.24 -31.17 4.51
C SER A 172 9.88 -29.79 4.63
N PHE A 173 10.00 -29.21 5.83
CA PHE A 173 10.79 -27.98 6.03
C PHE A 173 12.27 -28.17 5.67
N GLN A 174 12.84 -29.37 5.85
CA GLN A 174 14.20 -29.67 5.38
C GLN A 174 14.27 -29.76 3.86
N SER A 175 13.18 -30.19 3.20
CA SER A 175 13.08 -30.28 1.74
C SER A 175 12.76 -28.96 1.04
N LEU A 176 12.46 -27.90 1.79
CA LEU A 176 12.11 -26.58 1.25
C LEU A 176 13.28 -26.00 0.44
N SER A 177 13.14 -25.88 -0.87
CA SER A 177 14.16 -25.28 -1.73
C SER A 177 13.89 -23.79 -1.94
N PHE A 178 14.95 -23.02 -2.18
CA PHE A 178 14.80 -21.62 -2.56
C PHE A 178 14.04 -21.53 -3.89
N PRO A 179 12.90 -20.80 -3.95
CA PRO A 179 12.13 -20.68 -5.17
C PRO A 179 12.93 -19.95 -6.24
N ARG A 180 12.71 -20.32 -7.51
CA ARG A 180 13.36 -19.64 -8.63
C ARG A 180 12.73 -18.26 -8.80
N ILE A 181 13.53 -17.21 -8.66
CA ILE A 181 13.08 -15.82 -8.88
C ILE A 181 13.66 -15.35 -10.20
N MET A 182 12.79 -15.05 -11.17
CA MET A 182 13.20 -14.44 -12.43
C MET A 182 12.89 -12.95 -12.40
N ILE A 183 13.93 -12.13 -12.38
CA ILE A 183 13.84 -10.68 -12.53
C ILE A 183 14.37 -10.36 -13.93
N PRO A 184 13.58 -9.79 -14.85
CA PRO A 184 14.08 -9.47 -16.18
C PRO A 184 15.06 -8.29 -16.13
N ARG A 185 16.03 -8.31 -17.05
CA ARG A 185 17.01 -7.22 -17.20
C ARG A 185 16.28 -5.95 -17.65
N PRO A 186 16.38 -4.83 -16.92
CA PRO A 186 15.78 -3.57 -17.32
C PRO A 186 16.55 -2.95 -18.50
N PRO A 187 15.89 -2.12 -19.34
CA PRO A 187 16.57 -1.35 -20.37
C PRO A 187 17.55 -0.33 -19.78
N ASP A 188 18.65 -0.04 -20.50
CA ASP A 188 19.69 0.94 -20.11
C ASP A 188 19.27 2.42 -20.31
N TYR A 189 17.97 2.70 -20.17
CA TYR A 189 17.43 4.04 -20.30
C TYR A 189 16.20 4.24 -19.42
N ILE A 190 16.01 5.49 -18.99
CA ILE A 190 14.80 5.92 -18.27
C ILE A 190 13.94 6.73 -19.24
N PRO A 191 12.69 6.30 -19.54
CA PRO A 191 11.78 7.08 -20.36
C PRO A 191 11.15 8.21 -19.53
N ILE A 192 11.46 9.47 -19.87
CA ILE A 192 10.79 10.65 -19.31
C ILE A 192 9.75 11.15 -20.31
N PRO A 193 8.45 11.20 -19.94
CA PRO A 193 7.42 11.68 -20.85
C PRO A 193 7.67 13.15 -21.20
N THR A 194 7.53 13.47 -22.48
CA THR A 194 7.61 14.86 -22.94
C THR A 194 6.40 15.66 -22.43
N MET A 195 6.55 16.99 -22.31
CA MET A 195 5.45 17.85 -21.87
C MET A 195 4.25 17.71 -22.82
N GLY A 196 3.03 17.59 -22.28
CA GLY A 196 1.80 17.61 -23.07
C GLY A 196 1.37 19.01 -23.51
N ASN A 197 0.31 19.08 -24.31
CA ASN A 197 -0.30 20.35 -24.70
C ASN A 197 -1.24 20.85 -23.59
N LEU A 198 -1.11 22.13 -23.23
CA LEU A 198 -1.97 22.80 -22.26
C LEU A 198 -2.78 23.87 -22.98
N THR A 199 -4.11 23.76 -22.93
CA THR A 199 -5.01 24.81 -23.43
C THR A 199 -5.90 25.29 -22.30
N TYR A 200 -5.97 26.61 -22.15
CA TYR A 200 -6.76 27.30 -21.15
C TYR A 200 -7.64 28.35 -21.84
N ASP A 201 -8.96 28.20 -21.71
CA ASP A 201 -9.94 29.17 -22.15
C ASP A 201 -10.65 29.78 -20.95
N PHE A 202 -10.62 31.10 -20.89
CA PHE A 202 -11.33 31.90 -19.90
C PHE A 202 -12.28 32.85 -20.61
N SER A 203 -13.53 32.84 -20.19
CA SER A 203 -14.56 33.76 -20.67
C SER A 203 -15.29 34.32 -19.47
N PHE A 204 -15.24 35.64 -19.32
CA PHE A 204 -15.96 36.36 -18.29
C PHE A 204 -16.87 37.37 -18.97
N LYS A 205 -18.16 37.31 -18.67
CA LYS A 205 -19.16 38.23 -19.21
C LYS A 205 -19.96 38.82 -18.08
N SER A 206 -19.92 40.14 -17.98
CA SER A 206 -20.75 40.93 -17.08
C SER A 206 -21.65 41.86 -17.87
N SER A 207 -22.46 42.64 -17.16
CA SER A 207 -23.28 43.70 -17.75
C SER A 207 -22.47 44.83 -18.38
N VAL A 208 -21.22 45.04 -17.97
CA VAL A 208 -20.39 46.18 -18.42
C VAL A 208 -19.26 45.74 -19.33
N ILE A 209 -18.63 44.61 -19.05
CA ILE A 209 -17.44 44.11 -19.74
C ILE A 209 -17.53 42.61 -20.04
N THR A 210 -17.04 42.23 -21.21
CA THR A 210 -16.83 40.86 -21.67
C THR A 210 -15.34 40.67 -21.95
N LEU A 211 -14.70 39.75 -21.25
CA LEU A 211 -13.29 39.42 -21.37
C LEU A 211 -13.14 37.96 -21.79
N ASN A 212 -12.46 37.73 -22.91
CA ASN A 212 -12.11 36.40 -23.38
C ASN A 212 -10.59 36.29 -23.45
N THR A 213 -10.05 35.25 -22.83
CA THR A 213 -8.62 34.95 -22.84
C THR A 213 -8.42 33.48 -23.20
N ASN A 214 -7.71 33.23 -24.28
CA ASN A 214 -7.27 31.91 -24.73
C ASN A 214 -5.75 31.84 -24.61
N VAL A 215 -5.27 30.79 -23.94
CA VAL A 215 -3.86 30.49 -23.79
C VAL A 215 -3.61 29.06 -24.23
N GLY A 216 -2.69 28.85 -25.16
CA GLY A 216 -2.31 27.53 -25.66
C GLY A 216 -0.80 27.34 -25.61
N LEU A 217 -0.35 26.33 -24.88
CA LEU A 217 1.04 25.88 -24.87
C LEU A 217 1.10 24.52 -25.54
N TYR A 218 1.77 24.46 -26.70
CA TYR A 218 1.85 23.24 -27.50
C TYR A 218 3.28 22.75 -27.54
N ASN A 219 3.47 21.46 -27.27
CA ASN A 219 4.75 20.78 -27.37
C ASN A 219 4.71 19.85 -28.59
N GLN A 220 5.17 20.34 -29.74
CA GLN A 220 5.31 19.57 -30.98
C GLN A 220 6.80 19.36 -31.27
N SER A 221 7.39 20.08 -32.24
CA SER A 221 8.84 20.10 -32.49
C SER A 221 9.57 21.11 -31.62
N ASP A 222 8.96 22.28 -31.41
CA ASP A 222 9.36 23.30 -30.46
C ASP A 222 8.19 23.60 -29.52
N ILE A 223 8.48 24.27 -28.40
CA ILE A 223 7.46 24.75 -27.46
C ILE A 223 6.89 26.07 -28.01
N VAL A 224 5.61 26.06 -28.41
CA VAL A 224 4.93 27.24 -28.94
C VAL A 224 3.84 27.71 -27.97
N ALA A 225 3.91 28.99 -27.59
CA ALA A 225 2.92 29.66 -26.75
C ALA A 225 2.02 30.59 -27.58
N HIS A 226 0.72 30.39 -27.48
CA HIS A 226 -0.32 31.23 -28.05
C HIS A 226 -1.04 31.94 -26.92
N PHE A 227 -1.17 33.26 -27.01
CA PHE A 227 -1.93 34.07 -26.08
C PHE A 227 -2.83 35.00 -26.87
N ARG A 228 -4.13 34.91 -26.65
CA ARG A 228 -5.13 35.80 -27.23
C ARG A 228 -6.02 36.31 -26.13
N SER A 229 -6.07 37.63 -25.97
CA SER A 229 -6.99 38.27 -25.04
C SER A 229 -7.78 39.33 -25.79
N SER A 230 -9.08 39.42 -25.52
CA SER A 230 -9.96 40.42 -26.10
C SER A 230 -10.95 40.90 -25.04
N SER A 231 -11.21 42.19 -25.02
CA SER A 231 -12.11 42.85 -24.10
C SER A 231 -13.12 43.71 -24.85
N PHE A 232 -14.39 43.48 -24.59
CA PHE A 232 -15.50 44.28 -25.09
C PHE A 232 -16.21 44.94 -23.93
N SER A 233 -16.37 46.26 -23.96
CA SER A 233 -16.94 47.03 -22.85
C SER A 233 -17.74 48.22 -23.36
N VAL A 234 -18.74 48.66 -22.59
CA VAL A 234 -19.46 49.92 -22.85
C VAL A 234 -18.55 51.15 -22.61
N ILE A 235 -17.45 50.96 -21.88
CA ILE A 235 -16.44 52.00 -21.61
C ILE A 235 -15.28 51.80 -22.59
N ASP A 236 -15.07 52.76 -23.48
CA ASP A 236 -14.03 52.69 -24.53
C ASP A 236 -12.63 52.44 -23.98
N ALA A 237 -12.29 53.01 -22.81
CA ALA A 237 -11.01 52.80 -22.15
C ALA A 237 -10.73 51.33 -21.76
N LEU A 238 -11.74 50.46 -21.78
CA LEU A 238 -11.64 49.05 -21.44
C LEU A 238 -11.77 48.11 -22.66
N GLN A 239 -11.85 48.65 -23.88
CA GLN A 239 -11.92 47.86 -25.12
C GLN A 239 -10.52 47.59 -25.67
N TYR A 240 -10.22 46.34 -26.05
CA TYR A 240 -9.01 45.95 -26.80
C TYR A 240 -9.13 44.55 -27.43
#